data_AF-A0A6L5X565-F1
#
_entry.id   AF-A0A6L5X565-F1
#
_cell.length_a   1.000
_cell.length_b   1.000
_cell.length_c   1.000
_cell.angle_alpha   90.00
_cell.angle_beta   90.00
_cell.angle_gamma   90.00
#
_symmetry.space_group_name_H-M   'P 1'
#
loop_
_entity.id
_entity.type
_entity.pdbx_description
1 polymer ?
#
loop_
_entity_poly.entity_id
_entity_poly.type
_entity_poly.pdbx_seq_one_letter_code
_entity_poly.pdbx_strand_id
1 'polypeptide(L)'
;MPALDTEGTCAIQPLHVSVHDPSVILDQDGTCYLFGSHTAIASSKDLIQWEQISSDYGNGRQVPIYGDLDKLLKIPFRWAGRDDGDAAGGYAVWAPDIFWNEQYRWEDGTKGAYMLYLCTSSTWTRSVISFCVAKKLTGPYTFASPIVYSGFTKNGKPDGNSTRSTKWDQDILNLKALKDKDVIDEISDNWFTKDGGWNFRYAPNAIDPNVFFDKDHRRMYLSYGSWSGGIFLLELDPETGLAIYPGVDSTDRESGNFVDR
;
A
#
# COMPACT_ATOMS: atom_id res chain seq x y z
N MET A 1 19.78 -14.94 -22.54
CA MET A 1 19.06 -14.62 -23.80
C MET A 1 18.52 -15.92 -24.36
N PRO A 2 17.22 -16.04 -24.68
CA PRO A 2 16.74 -17.24 -25.35
C PRO A 2 17.46 -17.37 -26.69
N ALA A 3 17.94 -18.57 -27.00
CA ALA A 3 18.57 -18.85 -28.27
C ALA A 3 17.51 -18.70 -29.37
N LEU A 4 17.78 -17.85 -30.37
CA LEU A 4 17.02 -17.83 -31.61
C LEU A 4 17.21 -19.19 -32.29
N ASP A 5 16.15 -19.75 -32.84
CA ASP A 5 16.29 -20.92 -33.71
C ASP A 5 16.97 -20.53 -35.03
N THR A 6 17.25 -21.53 -35.87
CA THR A 6 17.92 -21.34 -37.17
C THR A 6 17.13 -20.51 -38.17
N GLU A 7 15.87 -20.15 -37.86
CA GLU A 7 15.00 -19.34 -38.72
C GLU A 7 14.77 -17.92 -38.17
N GLY A 8 15.40 -17.56 -37.05
CA GLY A 8 15.23 -16.25 -36.41
C GLY A 8 13.86 -16.10 -35.73
N THR A 9 13.13 -17.19 -35.52
CA THR A 9 11.91 -17.21 -34.74
C THR A 9 12.22 -17.48 -33.26
N CYS A 10 11.44 -16.87 -32.37
CA CYS A 10 11.57 -17.12 -30.94
C CYS A 10 11.11 -18.57 -30.69
N ALA A 11 12.05 -19.46 -30.37
CA ALA A 11 11.82 -20.89 -30.21
C ALA A 11 10.79 -21.24 -29.12
N ILE A 12 10.41 -20.26 -28.28
CA ILE A 12 9.44 -20.40 -27.20
C ILE A 12 8.44 -19.25 -27.31
N GLN A 13 7.15 -19.58 -27.43
CA GLN A 13 6.08 -18.59 -27.32
C GLN A 13 5.89 -18.20 -25.84
N PRO A 14 5.86 -16.91 -25.50
CA PRO A 14 5.61 -16.47 -24.12
C PRO A 14 4.23 -16.93 -23.63
N LEU A 15 4.18 -17.38 -22.37
CA LEU A 15 2.90 -17.56 -21.67
C LEU A 15 2.59 -16.28 -20.92
N HIS A 16 1.40 -15.73 -21.20
CA HIS A 16 0.96 -14.45 -20.66
C HIS A 16 0.04 -14.63 -19.45
N VAL A 17 0.07 -13.63 -18.57
CA VAL A 17 -0.77 -13.52 -17.37
C VAL A 17 -1.38 -12.12 -17.31
N SER A 18 -2.40 -11.95 -16.48
CA SER A 18 -3.02 -10.65 -16.22
C SER A 18 -2.80 -10.29 -14.75
N VAL A 19 -1.85 -9.38 -14.52
CA VAL A 19 -1.56 -8.81 -13.21
C VAL A 19 -1.44 -7.31 -13.40
N HIS A 20 -2.46 -6.56 -12.96
CA HIS A 20 -2.47 -5.10 -13.03
C HIS A 20 -1.60 -4.52 -11.90
N ASP A 21 -0.88 -3.43 -12.15
CA ASP A 21 0.07 -2.81 -11.21
C ASP A 21 1.09 -3.80 -10.59
N PRO A 22 1.87 -4.55 -11.39
CA PRO A 22 2.73 -5.60 -10.86
C PRO A 22 3.94 -5.03 -10.09
N SER A 23 4.03 -5.34 -8.80
CA SER A 23 5.28 -5.30 -8.04
C SER A 23 6.01 -6.63 -8.16
N VAL A 24 7.32 -6.56 -8.45
CA VAL A 24 8.20 -7.71 -8.72
C VAL A 24 9.00 -8.05 -7.46
N ILE A 25 9.08 -9.34 -7.14
CA ILE A 25 10.03 -9.87 -6.17
C ILE A 25 10.65 -11.18 -6.65
N LEU A 26 11.95 -11.33 -6.43
CA LEU A 26 12.67 -12.60 -6.63
C LEU A 26 12.75 -13.33 -5.29
N ASP A 27 12.18 -14.52 -5.21
CA ASP A 27 12.27 -15.35 -4.01
C ASP A 27 13.63 -16.09 -3.92
N GLN A 28 13.94 -16.63 -2.75
CA GLN A 28 15.21 -17.31 -2.46
C GLN A 28 15.48 -18.54 -3.34
N ASP A 29 14.42 -19.15 -3.89
CA ASP A 29 14.52 -20.30 -4.80
C ASP A 29 14.76 -19.90 -6.27
N GLY A 30 14.87 -18.60 -6.55
CA GLY A 30 15.05 -18.04 -7.88
C GLY A 30 13.75 -17.85 -8.68
N THR A 31 12.57 -18.08 -8.08
CA THR A 31 11.29 -17.81 -8.71
C THR A 31 10.95 -16.32 -8.59
N CYS A 32 10.64 -15.68 -9.71
CA CYS A 32 10.12 -14.33 -9.76
C CYS A 32 8.60 -14.34 -9.57
N TYR A 33 8.08 -13.45 -8.74
CA TYR A 33 6.66 -13.26 -8.49
C TYR A 33 6.21 -11.85 -8.86
N LEU A 34 5.00 -11.74 -9.36
CA LEU A 34 4.26 -10.49 -9.53
C LEU A 34 3.15 -10.44 -8.50
N PHE A 35 3.08 -9.37 -7.73
CA PHE A 35 1.94 -9.05 -6.88
C PHE A 35 1.29 -7.79 -7.44
N GLY A 36 0.00 -7.89 -7.76
CA GLY A 36 -0.72 -6.77 -8.38
C GLY A 36 -2.00 -6.39 -7.65
N SER A 37 -2.64 -5.38 -8.22
CA SER A 37 -4.01 -4.98 -7.91
C SER A 37 -4.97 -6.17 -7.98
N HIS A 38 -6.08 -6.04 -7.25
CA HIS A 38 -7.13 -7.03 -7.18
C HIS A 38 -6.66 -8.38 -6.64
N THR A 39 -5.54 -8.40 -5.91
CA THR A 39 -4.90 -9.62 -5.39
C THR A 39 -4.47 -10.61 -6.49
N ALA A 40 -4.25 -10.12 -7.71
CA ALA A 40 -3.72 -10.92 -8.80
C ALA A 40 -2.24 -11.23 -8.54
N ILE A 41 -1.86 -12.50 -8.71
CA ILE A 41 -0.50 -12.98 -8.50
C ILE A 41 -0.11 -13.88 -9.66
N ALA A 42 1.13 -13.74 -10.13
CA ALA A 42 1.73 -14.66 -11.08
C ALA A 42 3.18 -14.97 -10.68
N SER A 43 3.74 -16.04 -11.25
CA SER A 43 5.15 -16.38 -11.06
C SER A 43 5.82 -16.85 -12.34
N SER A 44 7.14 -16.75 -12.40
CA SER A 44 7.96 -17.23 -13.50
C SER A 44 9.38 -17.53 -13.04
N LYS A 45 10.02 -18.53 -13.66
CA LYS A 45 11.44 -18.83 -13.44
C LYS A 45 12.37 -18.21 -14.47
N ASP A 46 11.83 -17.68 -15.56
CA ASP A 46 12.61 -17.17 -16.69
C ASP A 46 12.13 -15.79 -17.21
N LEU A 47 11.11 -15.22 -16.58
CA LEU A 47 10.44 -13.94 -16.93
C LEU A 47 9.72 -13.96 -18.29
N ILE A 48 9.59 -15.14 -18.91
CA ILE A 48 8.96 -15.32 -20.23
C ILE A 48 7.74 -16.24 -20.10
N GLN A 49 7.88 -17.34 -19.39
CA GLN A 49 6.82 -18.30 -19.10
C GLN A 49 6.20 -17.96 -17.75
N TRP A 50 5.05 -17.28 -17.78
CA TRP A 50 4.34 -16.90 -16.57
C TRP A 50 3.20 -17.88 -16.26
N GLU A 51 3.04 -18.20 -14.97
CA GLU A 51 1.91 -18.97 -14.43
C GLU A 51 1.06 -18.05 -13.55
N GLN A 52 -0.25 -17.96 -13.84
CA GLN A 52 -1.19 -17.23 -13.01
C GLN A 52 -1.47 -18.04 -11.74
N ILE A 53 -1.23 -17.46 -10.57
CA ILE A 53 -1.49 -18.06 -9.25
C ILE A 53 -2.87 -17.66 -8.75
N SER A 54 -3.23 -16.38 -8.88
CA SER A 54 -4.55 -15.85 -8.54
C SER A 54 -4.98 -14.80 -9.55
N SER A 55 -6.26 -14.79 -9.89
CA SER A 55 -6.92 -13.70 -10.64
C SER A 55 -7.67 -12.77 -9.68
N ASP A 56 -8.23 -11.69 -10.22
CA ASP A 56 -8.94 -10.64 -9.50
C ASP A 56 -9.93 -11.18 -8.45
N TYR A 57 -9.54 -11.05 -7.18
CA TYR A 57 -10.18 -11.47 -5.92
C TYR A 57 -10.60 -12.94 -5.78
N GLY A 58 -10.84 -13.66 -6.88
CA GLY A 58 -11.35 -15.03 -6.89
C GLY A 58 -12.44 -15.26 -5.85
N ASN A 59 -12.19 -16.19 -4.94
CA ASN A 59 -12.92 -16.26 -3.68
C ASN A 59 -12.23 -15.38 -2.62
N GLY A 60 -12.77 -14.20 -2.35
CA GLY A 60 -12.21 -13.23 -1.39
C GLY A 60 -12.01 -13.74 0.05
N ARG A 61 -12.54 -14.94 0.37
CA ARG A 61 -12.33 -15.62 1.66
C ARG A 61 -11.15 -16.59 1.67
N GLN A 62 -10.57 -16.90 0.51
CA GLN A 62 -9.51 -17.88 0.31
C GLN A 62 -8.62 -17.46 -0.88
N VAL A 63 -8.19 -16.21 -0.88
CA VAL A 63 -7.30 -15.69 -1.91
C VAL A 63 -5.91 -16.32 -1.73
N PRO A 64 -5.27 -16.86 -2.78
CA PRO A 64 -3.89 -17.35 -2.69
C PRO A 64 -2.98 -16.29 -2.05
N ILE A 65 -2.14 -16.73 -1.10
CA ILE A 65 -1.21 -15.91 -0.31
C ILE A 65 -1.89 -14.95 0.70
N TYR A 66 -2.94 -14.24 0.31
CA TYR A 66 -3.67 -13.28 1.16
C TYR A 66 -4.64 -13.93 2.17
N GLY A 67 -5.15 -15.13 1.87
CA GLY A 67 -6.15 -15.81 2.71
C GLY A 67 -7.53 -15.15 2.69
N ASP A 68 -8.13 -14.96 3.87
CA ASP A 68 -9.45 -14.34 4.04
C ASP A 68 -9.30 -12.81 4.13
N LEU A 69 -9.63 -12.10 3.05
CA LEU A 69 -9.43 -10.64 2.96
C LEU A 69 -10.22 -9.88 4.02
N ASP A 70 -11.46 -10.29 4.31
CA ASP A 70 -12.29 -9.64 5.32
C ASP A 70 -11.69 -9.78 6.74
N LYS A 71 -10.86 -10.80 6.98
CA LYS A 71 -10.10 -10.96 8.23
C LYS A 71 -8.77 -10.23 8.18
N LEU A 72 -7.99 -10.43 7.12
CA LEU A 72 -6.66 -9.83 6.97
C LEU A 72 -6.76 -8.29 6.98
N LEU A 73 -7.67 -7.73 6.18
CA LEU A 73 -7.80 -6.29 5.96
C LEU A 73 -8.97 -5.68 6.75
N LYS A 74 -9.40 -6.33 7.84
CA LYS A 74 -10.51 -5.87 8.68
C LYS A 74 -10.38 -4.41 9.12
N ILE A 75 -9.17 -3.97 9.47
CA ILE A 75 -8.90 -2.60 9.93
C ILE A 75 -9.03 -1.59 8.79
N PRO A 76 -8.28 -1.66 7.67
CA PRO A 76 -8.40 -0.70 6.59
C PRO A 76 -9.80 -0.72 5.94
N PHE A 77 -10.48 -1.87 5.92
CA PHE A 77 -11.87 -1.96 5.46
C PHE A 77 -12.90 -1.23 6.32
N ARG A 78 -12.56 -0.77 7.54
CA ARG A 78 -13.39 0.19 8.28
C ARG A 78 -13.38 1.57 7.64
N TRP A 79 -12.29 1.94 6.96
CA TRP A 79 -12.15 3.21 6.27
C TRP A 79 -12.57 3.15 4.80
N ALA A 80 -12.01 2.21 4.02
CA ALA A 80 -12.19 2.18 2.57
C ALA A 80 -12.01 0.78 1.96
N GLY A 81 -12.62 0.54 0.79
CA GLY A 81 -12.34 -0.58 -0.11
C GLY A 81 -13.06 -1.90 0.17
N ARG A 82 -14.11 -1.89 0.98
CA ARG A 82 -15.01 -3.04 1.16
C ARG A 82 -16.47 -2.59 1.27
N ASP A 83 -17.28 -2.98 0.28
CA ASP A 83 -18.72 -2.68 0.21
C ASP A 83 -19.06 -1.22 0.52
N ASP A 84 -18.34 -0.30 -0.12
CA ASP A 84 -18.41 1.12 0.21
C ASP A 84 -17.93 1.99 -0.96
N GLY A 85 -18.65 3.08 -1.25
CA GLY A 85 -18.31 3.98 -2.34
C GLY A 85 -18.28 3.25 -3.69
N ASP A 86 -17.20 3.45 -4.43
CA ASP A 86 -16.91 2.81 -5.72
C ASP A 86 -16.60 1.30 -5.58
N ALA A 87 -16.33 0.82 -4.36
CA ALA A 87 -16.14 -0.60 -4.04
C ALA A 87 -17.42 -1.30 -3.56
N ALA A 88 -18.60 -0.69 -3.79
CA ALA A 88 -19.90 -1.27 -3.42
C ALA A 88 -20.07 -2.69 -3.98
N GLY A 89 -20.52 -3.62 -3.13
CA GLY A 89 -20.71 -5.03 -3.47
C GLY A 89 -19.43 -5.88 -3.53
N GLY A 90 -18.24 -5.29 -3.34
CA GLY A 90 -16.98 -6.00 -3.55
C GLY A 90 -15.82 -5.48 -2.71
N TYR A 91 -14.64 -5.51 -3.33
CA TYR A 91 -13.35 -5.12 -2.76
C TYR A 91 -12.63 -4.14 -3.69
N ALA A 92 -11.80 -3.27 -3.11
CA ALA A 92 -10.81 -2.47 -3.79
C ALA A 92 -9.50 -2.56 -2.98
N VAL A 93 -8.64 -3.51 -3.38
CA VAL A 93 -7.29 -3.73 -2.84
C VAL A 93 -6.32 -3.58 -3.99
N TRP A 94 -5.48 -2.55 -3.97
CA TRP A 94 -4.74 -2.10 -5.15
C TRP A 94 -3.23 -1.93 -4.91
N ALA A 95 -2.51 -2.02 -6.03
CA ALA A 95 -1.12 -1.64 -6.26
C ALA A 95 -0.20 -1.97 -5.09
N PRO A 96 -0.07 -3.26 -4.72
CA PRO A 96 0.79 -3.64 -3.63
C PRO A 96 2.26 -3.48 -4.01
N ASP A 97 3.10 -3.34 -2.99
CA ASP A 97 4.54 -3.52 -3.09
C ASP A 97 5.01 -4.59 -2.10
N ILE A 98 5.86 -5.50 -2.58
CA ILE A 98 6.32 -6.68 -1.85
C ILE A 98 7.84 -6.73 -1.86
N PHE A 99 8.43 -6.84 -0.67
CA PHE A 99 9.88 -6.94 -0.52
C PHE A 99 10.25 -7.74 0.72
N TRP A 100 11.49 -8.24 0.75
CA TRP A 100 12.09 -8.82 1.95
C TRP A 100 12.79 -7.72 2.76
N ASN A 101 12.43 -7.58 4.02
CA ASN A 101 13.09 -6.72 4.99
C ASN A 101 13.83 -7.56 6.03
N GLU A 102 15.16 -7.62 5.95
CA GLU A 102 15.99 -8.33 6.91
C GLU A 102 16.04 -7.68 8.31
N GLN A 103 15.67 -6.40 8.42
CA GLN A 103 15.76 -5.63 9.66
C GLN A 103 14.50 -5.73 10.51
N TYR A 104 13.36 -6.04 9.90
CA TYR A 104 12.06 -6.17 10.58
C TYR A 104 12.18 -7.12 11.77
N ARG A 105 11.70 -6.67 12.93
CA ARG A 105 11.81 -7.38 14.20
C ARG A 105 10.45 -7.86 14.65
N TRP A 106 10.31 -9.18 14.76
CA TRP A 106 9.13 -9.82 15.33
C TRP A 106 9.12 -9.64 16.86
N GLU A 107 7.94 -9.77 17.48
CA GLU A 107 7.78 -9.73 18.94
C GLU A 107 8.60 -10.82 19.66
N ASP A 108 8.83 -11.96 19.00
CA ASP A 108 9.67 -13.05 19.49
C ASP A 108 11.18 -12.75 19.42
N GLY A 109 11.56 -11.56 18.92
CA GLY A 109 12.93 -11.09 18.76
C GLY A 109 13.63 -11.57 17.48
N THR A 110 13.01 -12.48 16.71
CA THR A 110 13.56 -12.89 15.41
C THR A 110 13.49 -11.75 14.39
N LYS A 111 14.38 -11.78 13.40
CA LYS A 111 14.45 -10.78 12.35
C LYS A 111 14.11 -11.37 10.98
N GLY A 112 13.67 -10.51 10.07
CA GLY A 112 13.37 -10.88 8.70
C GLY A 112 11.87 -11.09 8.46
N ALA A 113 11.30 -10.33 7.54
CA ALA A 113 9.93 -10.53 7.08
C ALA A 113 9.77 -10.14 5.61
N TYR A 114 8.90 -10.86 4.91
CA TYR A 114 8.27 -10.33 3.72
C TYR A 114 7.24 -9.29 4.14
N MET A 115 7.36 -8.09 3.60
CA MET A 115 6.48 -6.97 3.88
C MET A 115 5.67 -6.65 2.64
N LEU A 116 4.35 -6.63 2.80
CA LEU A 116 3.40 -6.35 1.76
C LEU A 116 2.68 -5.05 2.08
N TYR A 117 3.10 -3.95 1.46
CA TYR A 117 2.39 -2.69 1.52
C TYR A 117 1.31 -2.70 0.43
N LEU A 118 0.11 -2.27 0.76
CA LEU A 118 -1.01 -2.21 -0.17
C LEU A 118 -1.93 -1.07 0.21
N CYS A 119 -2.88 -0.75 -0.66
CA CYS A 119 -3.91 0.23 -0.35
C CYS A 119 -5.31 -0.33 -0.53
N THR A 120 -6.26 0.28 0.17
CA THR A 120 -7.70 0.09 -0.06
C THR A 120 -8.36 1.43 -0.33
N SER A 121 -9.34 1.47 -1.23
CA SER A 121 -9.92 2.73 -1.73
C SER A 121 -11.43 2.61 -1.96
N SER A 122 -12.19 3.64 -1.57
CA SER A 122 -13.65 3.70 -1.79
C SER A 122 -14.06 4.85 -2.69
N THR A 123 -13.21 5.85 -2.87
CA THR A 123 -13.43 6.96 -3.80
C THR A 123 -12.07 7.41 -4.34
N TRP A 124 -12.07 8.27 -5.36
CA TRP A 124 -10.86 8.86 -5.91
C TRP A 124 -9.99 9.67 -4.91
N THR A 125 -10.47 9.92 -3.69
CA THR A 125 -9.69 10.58 -2.61
C THR A 125 -9.68 9.84 -1.28
N ARG A 126 -10.62 8.92 -1.02
CA ARG A 126 -10.73 8.22 0.25
C ARG A 126 -10.11 6.84 0.18
N SER A 127 -8.86 6.79 0.63
CA SER A 127 -8.04 5.59 0.62
C SER A 127 -7.19 5.46 1.88
N VAL A 128 -6.65 4.27 2.13
CA VAL A 128 -5.68 4.00 3.19
C VAL A 128 -4.58 3.07 2.67
N ILE A 129 -3.32 3.43 2.94
CA ILE A 129 -2.16 2.54 2.80
C ILE A 129 -1.95 1.80 4.11
N SER A 130 -1.76 0.49 4.03
CA SER A 130 -1.46 -0.38 5.16
C SER A 130 -0.40 -1.39 4.77
N PHE A 131 0.15 -2.11 5.75
CA PHE A 131 1.03 -3.23 5.46
C PHE A 131 0.72 -4.48 6.27
N CYS A 132 1.09 -5.61 5.67
CA CYS A 132 1.06 -6.93 6.28
C CYS A 132 2.46 -7.52 6.27
N VAL A 133 2.72 -8.49 7.16
CA VAL A 133 4.02 -9.16 7.27
C VAL A 133 3.87 -10.68 7.28
N ALA A 134 4.86 -11.37 6.74
CA ALA A 134 4.96 -12.83 6.75
C ALA A 134 6.40 -13.32 6.89
N LYS A 135 6.61 -14.50 7.48
CA LYS A 135 7.93 -15.16 7.54
C LYS A 135 8.31 -15.87 6.23
N LYS A 136 7.34 -16.06 5.31
CA LYS A 136 7.51 -16.68 4.00
C LYS A 136 6.78 -15.87 2.95
N LEU A 137 7.29 -15.83 1.72
CA LEU A 137 6.69 -15.08 0.63
C LEU A 137 5.23 -15.45 0.39
N THR A 138 4.93 -16.75 0.46
CA THR A 138 3.60 -17.32 0.23
C THR A 138 2.68 -17.26 1.47
N GLY A 139 3.11 -16.56 2.51
CA GLY A 139 2.33 -16.34 3.73
C GLY A 139 2.42 -17.48 4.76
N PRO A 140 1.48 -17.52 5.71
CA PRO A 140 0.35 -16.60 5.86
C PRO A 140 0.81 -15.18 6.23
N TYR A 141 0.13 -14.17 5.68
CA TYR A 141 0.33 -12.78 6.07
C TYR A 141 -0.51 -12.44 7.29
N THR A 142 0.04 -11.58 8.15
CA THR A 142 -0.66 -10.97 9.28
C THR A 142 -0.68 -9.47 9.07
N PHE A 143 -1.84 -8.85 9.31
CA PHE A 143 -1.96 -7.40 9.29
C PHE A 143 -1.12 -6.78 10.40
N ALA A 144 -0.30 -5.78 10.04
CA ALA A 144 0.54 -5.08 10.99
C ALA A 144 -0.09 -3.73 11.38
N SER A 145 -0.19 -2.79 10.44
CA SER A 145 -0.71 -1.45 10.73
C SER A 145 -1.21 -0.72 9.49
N PRO A 146 -2.21 0.18 9.62
CA PRO A 146 -2.38 1.28 8.67
C PRO A 146 -1.25 2.30 8.83
N ILE A 147 -0.92 3.00 7.75
CA ILE A 147 0.15 4.00 7.69
C ILE A 147 -0.46 5.36 7.33
N VAL A 148 -0.92 5.53 6.10
CA VAL A 148 -1.40 6.83 5.59
C VAL A 148 -2.87 6.75 5.21
N TYR A 149 -3.64 7.76 5.62
CA TYR A 149 -5.05 7.92 5.26
C TYR A 149 -5.23 9.16 4.38
N SER A 150 -6.26 9.14 3.54
CA SER A 150 -6.68 10.27 2.70
C SER A 150 -8.20 10.36 2.64
N GLY A 151 -8.73 11.51 2.23
CA GLY A 151 -10.16 11.72 2.02
C GLY A 151 -10.96 12.01 3.29
N PHE A 152 -10.28 12.28 4.41
CA PHE A 152 -10.95 12.70 5.64
C PHE A 152 -11.32 14.19 5.61
N THR A 153 -12.31 14.58 6.41
CA THR A 153 -12.93 15.92 6.37
C THR A 153 -13.12 16.50 7.78
N LYS A 154 -13.29 17.82 7.89
CA LYS A 154 -13.71 18.47 9.15
C LYS A 154 -15.18 18.21 9.46
N ASN A 155 -16.01 18.23 8.42
CA ASN A 155 -17.47 18.23 8.55
C ASN A 155 -18.09 16.82 8.68
N GLY A 156 -17.35 15.77 8.31
CA GLY A 156 -17.79 14.39 8.46
C GLY A 156 -18.85 13.92 7.47
N LYS A 157 -19.15 14.70 6.43
CA LYS A 157 -20.13 14.33 5.40
C LYS A 157 -19.63 13.10 4.62
N PRO A 158 -20.49 12.09 4.38
CA PRO A 158 -20.15 11.00 3.47
C PRO A 158 -19.80 11.50 2.07
N ASP A 159 -18.97 10.75 1.36
CA ASP A 159 -18.55 11.00 -0.01
C ASP A 159 -18.95 9.83 -0.93
N GLY A 160 -19.06 10.11 -2.24
CA GLY A 160 -19.44 9.10 -3.23
C GLY A 160 -20.73 8.34 -2.87
N ASN A 161 -20.77 7.06 -3.19
CA ASN A 161 -21.84 6.14 -2.80
C ASN A 161 -21.57 5.50 -1.43
N SER A 162 -21.47 6.31 -0.38
CA SER A 162 -21.19 5.86 0.99
C SER A 162 -22.13 6.50 2.00
N THR A 163 -22.33 5.80 3.12
CA THR A 163 -23.00 6.32 4.33
C THR A 163 -22.01 6.56 5.47
N ARG A 164 -20.72 6.26 5.28
CA ARG A 164 -19.70 6.38 6.31
C ARG A 164 -19.34 7.83 6.55
N SER A 165 -19.14 8.20 7.82
CA SER A 165 -18.60 9.52 8.12
C SER A 165 -17.15 9.59 7.68
N THR A 166 -16.76 10.71 7.09
CA THR A 166 -15.38 10.99 6.69
C THR A 166 -14.64 11.85 7.72
N LYS A 167 -15.21 12.08 8.90
CA LYS A 167 -14.64 13.01 9.89
C LYS A 167 -13.24 12.57 10.32
N TRP A 168 -12.27 13.50 10.32
CA TRP A 168 -10.85 13.22 10.61
C TRP A 168 -10.60 12.65 12.02
N ASP A 169 -11.54 12.89 12.93
CA ASP A 169 -11.35 12.71 14.36
C ASP A 169 -11.97 11.36 14.84
N GLN A 170 -12.22 10.43 13.92
CA GLN A 170 -12.73 9.10 14.22
C GLN A 170 -11.62 8.15 14.70
N ASP A 171 -11.98 7.11 15.45
CA ASP A 171 -11.07 6.07 15.96
C ASP A 171 -10.50 5.15 14.86
N ILE A 172 -11.11 5.15 13.67
CA ILE A 172 -10.64 4.40 12.50
C ILE A 172 -9.41 5.01 11.85
N LEU A 173 -9.13 6.29 12.14
CA LEU A 173 -7.97 7.05 11.66
C LEU A 173 -6.92 7.12 12.78
N ASN A 174 -5.65 7.27 12.42
CA ASN A 174 -4.56 7.39 13.38
C ASN A 174 -4.31 8.84 13.87
N LEU A 175 -4.94 9.85 13.25
CA LEU A 175 -4.63 11.27 13.49
C LEU A 175 -4.76 11.71 14.96
N LYS A 176 -5.83 11.31 15.65
CA LYS A 176 -6.00 11.58 17.09
C LYS A 176 -4.87 10.96 17.90
N ALA A 177 -4.57 9.69 17.66
CA ALA A 177 -3.52 8.97 18.38
C ALA A 177 -2.13 9.56 18.13
N LEU A 178 -1.86 10.06 16.91
CA LEU A 178 -0.61 10.76 16.59
C LEU A 178 -0.52 12.08 17.34
N LYS A 179 -1.60 12.87 17.35
CA LYS A 179 -1.67 14.15 18.07
C LYS A 179 -1.53 13.97 19.59
N ASP A 180 -2.24 12.99 20.17
CA ASP A 180 -2.28 12.73 21.61
C ASP A 180 -0.94 12.20 22.14
N LYS A 181 -0.13 11.59 21.27
CA LYS A 181 1.23 11.12 21.56
C LYS A 181 2.32 12.13 21.18
N ASP A 182 1.94 13.34 20.78
CA ASP A 182 2.85 14.39 20.29
C ASP A 182 3.77 13.94 19.15
N VAL A 183 3.29 13.01 18.31
CA VAL A 183 3.98 12.61 17.07
C VAL A 183 3.79 13.67 15.99
N ILE A 184 2.60 14.29 15.95
CA ILE A 184 2.31 15.50 15.18
C ILE A 184 1.93 16.64 16.13
N ASP A 185 2.36 17.85 15.80
CA ASP A 185 2.12 19.04 16.62
C ASP A 185 0.64 19.44 16.64
N GLU A 186 -0.03 19.36 15.50
CA GLU A 186 -1.43 19.74 15.32
C GLU A 186 -2.11 18.98 14.16
N ILE A 187 -3.41 19.21 14.02
CA ILE A 187 -4.17 18.80 12.83
C ILE A 187 -4.09 19.94 11.83
N SER A 188 -3.50 19.70 10.66
CA SER A 188 -3.26 20.76 9.66
C SER A 188 -4.57 21.35 9.14
N ASP A 189 -4.66 22.67 9.12
CA ASP A 189 -5.72 23.36 8.39
C ASP A 189 -5.57 23.21 6.87
N ASN A 190 -4.36 22.94 6.36
CA ASN A 190 -4.10 22.76 4.92
C ASN A 190 -4.72 21.49 4.35
N TRP A 191 -4.97 20.48 5.19
CA TRP A 191 -5.65 19.25 4.79
C TRP A 191 -7.10 19.48 4.37
N PHE A 192 -7.66 20.65 4.67
CA PHE A 192 -9.08 20.92 4.48
C PHE A 192 -9.35 22.12 3.58
N THR A 193 -10.39 21.99 2.76
CA THR A 193 -10.95 23.13 2.03
C THR A 193 -11.69 24.07 2.99
N LYS A 194 -12.06 25.27 2.52
CA LYS A 194 -12.80 26.27 3.32
C LYS A 194 -14.13 25.76 3.86
N ASP A 195 -14.80 24.85 3.15
CA ASP A 195 -16.04 24.18 3.54
C ASP A 195 -15.81 22.89 4.37
N GLY A 196 -14.55 22.60 4.70
CA GLY A 196 -14.15 21.49 5.56
C GLY A 196 -14.10 20.14 4.87
N GLY A 197 -14.08 20.09 3.52
CA GLY A 197 -13.82 18.88 2.74
C GLY A 197 -12.32 18.58 2.65
N TRP A 198 -11.96 17.43 2.05
CA TRP A 198 -10.56 17.05 1.82
C TRP A 198 -9.90 17.95 0.77
N ASN A 199 -8.74 18.52 1.09
CA ASN A 199 -7.98 19.35 0.16
C ASN A 199 -7.06 18.51 -0.73
N PHE A 200 -7.66 17.83 -1.71
CA PHE A 200 -6.94 17.00 -2.69
C PHE A 200 -5.96 17.80 -3.58
N ARG A 201 -5.95 19.14 -3.53
CA ARG A 201 -4.96 19.95 -4.25
C ARG A 201 -3.65 20.12 -3.49
N TYR A 202 -3.69 19.87 -2.18
CA TYR A 202 -2.54 19.93 -1.28
C TYR A 202 -2.08 18.53 -0.90
N ALA A 203 -3.00 17.69 -0.41
CA ALA A 203 -2.69 16.38 0.14
C ALA A 203 -2.91 15.24 -0.89
N PRO A 204 -2.22 14.09 -0.75
CA PRO A 204 -2.27 13.01 -1.73
C PRO A 204 -3.54 12.16 -1.60
N ASN A 205 -3.88 11.40 -2.66
CA ASN A 205 -4.67 10.19 -2.46
C ASN A 205 -3.73 9.09 -1.93
N ALA A 206 -4.05 8.46 -0.81
CA ALA A 206 -3.20 7.46 -0.16
C ALA A 206 -3.34 6.09 -0.83
N ILE A 207 -2.76 5.95 -2.01
CA ILE A 207 -2.66 4.71 -2.79
C ILE A 207 -1.26 4.56 -3.40
N ASP A 208 -1.05 3.45 -4.10
CA ASP A 208 0.14 3.14 -4.89
C ASP A 208 1.45 3.21 -4.08
N PRO A 209 1.55 2.49 -2.94
CA PRO A 209 2.77 2.45 -2.15
C PRO A 209 3.92 1.82 -2.94
N ASN A 210 5.12 2.41 -2.82
CA ASN A 210 6.38 1.80 -3.21
C ASN A 210 7.40 2.00 -2.08
N VAL A 211 7.98 0.91 -1.60
CA VAL A 211 8.94 0.92 -0.50
C VAL A 211 10.33 0.61 -1.02
N PHE A 212 11.31 1.41 -0.60
CA PHE A 212 12.70 1.21 -0.96
C PHE A 212 13.64 1.60 0.17
N PHE A 213 14.83 1.03 0.16
CA PHE A 213 15.92 1.42 1.04
C PHE A 213 16.84 2.43 0.37
N ASP A 214 17.47 3.29 1.17
CA ASP A 214 18.62 4.04 0.67
C ASP A 214 19.78 3.12 0.27
N LYS A 215 20.78 3.72 -0.39
CA LYS A 215 21.97 3.03 -0.87
C LYS A 215 22.69 2.21 0.20
N ASP A 216 22.67 2.68 1.45
CA ASP A 216 23.39 2.06 2.57
C ASP A 216 22.52 1.07 3.35
N HIS A 217 21.27 0.85 2.94
CA HIS A 217 20.27 0.04 3.66
C HIS A 217 20.05 0.49 5.11
N ARG A 218 20.18 1.79 5.40
CA ARG A 218 19.99 2.34 6.76
C ARG A 218 18.64 3.00 6.95
N ARG A 219 18.07 3.55 5.88
CA ARG A 219 16.76 4.19 5.91
C ARG A 219 15.83 3.52 4.92
N MET A 220 14.60 3.36 5.33
CA MET A 220 13.52 2.82 4.53
C MET A 220 12.54 3.95 4.24
N TYR A 221 12.06 4.03 3.00
CA TYR A 221 11.15 5.08 2.58
C TYR A 221 9.95 4.49 1.86
N LEU A 222 8.80 5.13 2.02
CA LEU A 222 7.58 4.91 1.27
C LEU A 222 7.36 6.09 0.33
N SER A 223 7.45 5.86 -0.98
CA SER A 223 6.88 6.74 -1.99
C SER A 223 5.43 6.33 -2.22
N TYR A 224 4.51 7.28 -2.27
CA TYR A 224 3.09 6.99 -2.50
C TYR A 224 2.35 8.20 -3.04
N GLY A 225 1.16 7.97 -3.59
CA GLY A 225 0.32 9.04 -4.11
C GLY A 225 -0.15 8.76 -5.53
N SER A 226 -1.31 9.31 -5.87
CA SER A 226 -1.86 9.21 -7.21
C SER A 226 -2.76 10.40 -7.48
N TRP A 227 -2.42 11.18 -8.50
CA TRP A 227 -3.06 12.47 -8.79
C TRP A 227 -3.07 13.36 -7.53
N SER A 228 -4.16 14.08 -7.28
CA SER A 228 -4.36 14.92 -6.09
C SER A 228 -3.16 15.86 -5.83
N GLY A 229 -2.68 15.99 -4.59
CA GLY A 229 -1.53 16.80 -4.23
C GLY A 229 -0.19 16.29 -4.78
N GLY A 230 -0.18 15.15 -5.47
CA GLY A 230 1.00 14.55 -6.07
C GLY A 230 1.53 13.35 -5.29
N ILE A 231 2.83 13.13 -5.45
CA ILE A 231 3.58 12.01 -4.85
C ILE A 231 4.31 12.52 -3.62
N PHE A 232 4.22 11.76 -2.54
CA PHE A 232 4.82 12.05 -1.25
C PHE A 232 5.84 10.97 -0.89
N LEU A 233 6.84 11.36 -0.10
CA LEU A 233 7.86 10.48 0.43
C LEU A 233 7.80 10.51 1.96
N LEU A 234 7.76 9.34 2.58
CA LEU A 234 7.68 9.18 4.03
C LEU A 234 8.76 8.22 4.51
N GLU A 235 9.53 8.61 5.52
CA GLU A 235 10.49 7.69 6.14
C GLU A 235 9.73 6.64 6.98
N LEU A 236 10.20 5.40 6.91
CA LEU A 236 9.69 4.27 7.67
C LEU A 236 10.81 3.73 8.56
N ASP A 237 10.45 3.26 9.75
CA ASP A 237 11.36 2.53 10.63
C ASP A 237 11.62 1.12 10.07
N PRO A 238 12.87 0.76 9.71
CA PRO A 238 13.19 -0.56 9.18
C PRO A 238 12.89 -1.73 10.12
N GLU A 239 12.91 -1.52 11.44
CA GLU A 239 12.67 -2.61 12.40
C GLU A 239 11.17 -2.88 12.61
N THR A 240 10.31 -1.89 12.35
CA THR A 240 8.87 -1.99 12.65
C THR A 240 7.97 -1.87 11.42
N GLY A 241 8.44 -1.27 10.33
CA GLY A 241 7.61 -0.94 9.16
C GLY A 241 6.72 0.29 9.34
N LEU A 242 6.71 0.90 10.52
CA LEU A 242 5.85 2.04 10.82
C LEU A 242 6.43 3.34 10.27
N ALA A 243 5.54 4.29 9.97
CA ALA A 243 5.93 5.62 9.55
C ALA A 243 6.62 6.41 10.66
N ILE A 244 7.66 7.14 10.25
CA ILE A 244 8.29 8.21 11.01
C ILE A 244 7.74 9.52 10.43
N TYR A 245 6.64 10.00 11.00
CA TYR A 245 5.98 11.24 10.56
C TYR A 245 6.88 12.46 10.82
N PRO A 246 6.95 13.44 9.90
CA PRO A 246 7.74 14.66 10.10
C PRO A 246 7.37 15.46 11.34
N GLY A 247 6.10 15.39 11.76
CA GLY A 247 5.59 15.93 13.01
C GLY A 247 5.28 17.43 13.00
N VAL A 248 5.95 18.19 12.12
CA VAL A 248 5.70 19.61 11.87
C VAL A 248 5.84 19.91 10.37
N ASP A 249 5.05 20.88 9.88
CA ASP A 249 5.23 21.35 8.51
C ASP A 249 6.60 22.01 8.35
N SER A 250 7.25 21.76 7.22
CA SER A 250 8.53 22.38 6.91
C SER A 250 8.78 22.45 5.40
N THR A 251 10.03 22.74 5.04
CA THR A 251 10.48 22.71 3.65
C THR A 251 11.75 21.88 3.62
N ASP A 252 11.76 20.86 2.77
CA ASP A 252 12.95 20.08 2.54
C ASP A 252 14.05 20.98 1.95
N ARG A 253 15.23 20.94 2.57
CA ARG A 253 16.29 21.90 2.25
C ARG A 253 16.93 21.66 0.89
N GLU A 254 16.92 20.41 0.42
CA GLU A 254 17.59 20.01 -0.82
C GLU A 254 16.68 20.23 -2.03
N SER A 255 15.43 19.77 -1.95
CA SER A 255 14.46 19.88 -3.04
C SER A 255 13.69 21.20 -3.04
N GLY A 256 13.56 21.86 -1.89
CA GLY A 256 12.67 23.01 -1.72
C GLY A 256 11.19 22.64 -1.69
N ASN A 257 10.85 21.34 -1.68
CA ASN A 257 9.48 20.87 -1.56
C ASN A 257 8.95 21.09 -0.15
N PHE A 258 7.64 21.31 -0.03
CA PHE A 258 7.00 21.33 1.29
C PHE A 258 7.04 19.94 1.92
N VAL A 259 7.08 19.91 3.24
CA VAL A 259 6.94 18.72 4.06
C VAL A 259 5.68 18.90 4.87
N ASP A 260 4.74 17.96 4.73
CA ASP A 260 3.53 17.89 5.54
C ASP A 260 3.83 17.09 6.81
N ARG A 261 3.34 17.56 7.96
CA ARG A 261 3.56 16.97 9.29
C ARG A 261 3.14 15.50 9.43
#